data_AF-A0A7U6B4M9-F1
#
_entry.id   AF-A0A7U6B4M9-F1
#
_cell.length_a   1.000
_cell.length_b   1.000
_cell.length_c   1.000
_cell.angle_alpha   90.00
_cell.angle_beta   90.00
_cell.angle_gamma   90.00
#
_symmetry.space_group_name_H-M   'P 1'
#
loop_
_entity.id
_entity.type
_entity.pdbx_description
1 polymer ?
#
loop_
_entity_poly.entity_id
_entity_poly.type
_entity_poly.pdbx_seq_one_letter_code
_entity_poly.pdbx_strand_id
1 'polypeptide(L)'
;MTREFISAKYDASIKTVDYVGDDGTHLLRTGGTIAWRFNNPGNLRPAGEKLIMGAIGIGQTKGNGAFLIFKSYEEGRLQKKKLLRRKYNDRTIYTMLTGIPDPKRPGKMMMGYAPASDNNDPLAYANAISKHTGLPITTKLSDISDAKLEEVLDAMEKKEGFHGLKDTRKEREVGTTSVTVSDGAKPKADLPVQIKIGDKTYEKKTDAQGQLPKIAHTEPGKKAEIHVADVTGVWQKRFEFVMDGVSSAYVLLHDLVSFEAPTAPKKPPATPTSTARKPFDHVVDRKETLGILATRFGTTVAAIMKDNPAIKDPSKIYVGQVIGIYGPPSGKPGKPKAAPAKPAAKPAAKPAAAAAPAAAAGAPAASADLTRSKEGKGEPLAIVPVDQKTAPWMAVAIAEAKKWAGKKEDVITKSKNFHKEMGIAGNMVSTAWCASFANYCLKTAGAPFEKSASSQFPVASKKFKKISKPVFGALLVMRNYVHATGKAHYTGHVTFVYGLTKDGKVAGLGGNQGDRLKVSAYARSGISSSFTLKDGTKLDQKFHGFYIPVTYEEYANAQDEADIVDVDDINKNFLNIAAAGKGGNEATQ
;
A
#
# COMPACT_ATOMS: atom_id res chain seq x y z
N MET A 1 30.39 1.08 4.84
CA MET A 1 29.58 0.73 3.66
C MET A 1 29.67 1.89 2.68
N THR A 2 29.84 1.61 1.39
CA THR A 2 29.79 2.63 0.33
C THR A 2 28.33 2.98 0.03
N ARG A 3 27.98 4.27 0.05
CA ARG A 3 26.65 4.81 -0.28
C ARG A 3 26.21 4.34 -1.67
N GLU A 4 24.99 3.81 -1.80
CA GLU A 4 24.41 3.47 -3.10
C GLU A 4 23.41 4.54 -3.56
N PHE A 5 23.48 4.96 -4.82
CA PHE A 5 22.51 5.89 -5.40
C PHE A 5 21.28 5.15 -5.90
N ILE A 6 20.10 5.56 -5.43
CA ILE A 6 18.81 4.90 -5.69
C ILE A 6 17.96 5.63 -6.72
N SER A 7 18.19 6.92 -6.94
CA SER A 7 17.51 7.71 -7.98
C SER A 7 18.40 8.85 -8.46
N ALA A 8 18.16 9.34 -9.67
CA ALA A 8 18.85 10.51 -10.19
C ALA A 8 17.95 11.37 -11.09
N LYS A 9 18.09 12.68 -10.98
CA LYS A 9 17.38 13.66 -11.81
C LYS A 9 18.35 14.61 -12.49
N TYR A 10 18.17 14.83 -13.78
CA TYR A 10 18.97 15.81 -14.53
C TYR A 10 18.19 17.10 -14.75
N ASP A 11 18.82 18.22 -14.41
CA ASP A 11 18.36 19.55 -14.78
C ASP A 11 19.16 20.08 -15.98
N ALA A 12 18.46 20.20 -17.12
CA ALA A 12 19.05 20.64 -18.38
C ALA A 12 19.34 22.15 -18.43
N SER A 13 18.72 22.96 -17.55
CA SER A 13 18.92 24.42 -17.52
C SER A 13 20.28 24.76 -16.91
N ILE A 14 20.65 24.10 -15.82
CA ILE A 14 21.91 24.28 -15.09
C ILE A 14 22.92 23.15 -15.33
N LYS A 15 22.60 22.21 -16.23
CA LYS A 15 23.44 21.05 -16.60
C LYS A 15 23.95 20.27 -15.38
N THR A 16 23.06 20.01 -14.42
CA THR A 16 23.39 19.37 -13.14
C THR A 16 22.62 18.07 -13.00
N VAL A 17 23.27 17.00 -12.55
CA VAL A 17 22.59 15.78 -12.11
C VAL A 17 22.57 15.76 -10.59
N ASP A 18 21.39 15.53 -10.04
CA ASP A 18 21.16 15.29 -8.63
C ASP A 18 20.96 13.78 -8.41
N TYR A 19 21.93 13.14 -7.77
CA TYR A 19 21.86 11.74 -7.36
C TYR A 19 21.41 11.63 -5.90
N VAL A 20 20.41 10.80 -5.64
CA VAL A 20 19.91 10.55 -4.28
C VAL A 20 20.47 9.23 -3.77
N GLY A 21 21.21 9.29 -2.68
CA GLY A 21 21.71 8.15 -1.92
C GLY A 21 20.61 7.42 -1.14
N ASP A 22 20.85 6.15 -0.84
CA ASP A 22 20.07 5.33 0.07
C ASP A 22 20.00 5.90 1.50
N ASP A 23 21.04 6.61 1.92
CA ASP A 23 21.09 7.37 3.19
C ASP A 23 20.40 8.75 3.12
N GLY A 24 19.77 9.08 1.99
CA GLY A 24 19.09 10.35 1.77
C GLY A 24 20.01 11.52 1.39
N THR A 25 21.32 11.32 1.30
CA THR A 25 22.27 12.36 0.86
C THR A 25 22.20 12.57 -0.63
N HIS A 26 22.33 13.83 -1.06
CA HIS A 26 22.32 14.19 -2.46
C HIS A 26 23.75 14.44 -2.95
N LEU A 27 24.13 13.85 -4.09
CA LEU A 27 25.36 14.17 -4.82
C LEU A 27 24.99 14.99 -6.05
N LEU A 28 25.38 16.25 -6.06
CA LEU A 28 25.23 17.15 -7.19
C LEU A 28 26.46 17.07 -8.09
N ARG A 29 26.26 16.65 -9.33
CA ARG A 29 27.32 16.49 -10.34
C ARG A 29 27.16 17.51 -11.46
N THR A 30 28.16 18.37 -11.63
CA THR A 30 28.19 19.47 -12.62
C THR A 30 29.48 19.48 -13.44
N GLY A 31 29.45 20.15 -14.60
CA GLY A 31 30.56 20.12 -15.55
C GLY A 31 30.77 18.72 -16.14
N GLY A 32 31.91 18.46 -16.77
CA GLY A 32 32.18 17.20 -17.48
C GLY A 32 31.27 16.96 -18.70
N THR A 33 31.37 15.77 -19.29
CA THR A 33 30.47 15.34 -20.37
C THR A 33 29.16 14.78 -19.81
N ILE A 34 28.14 14.64 -20.68
CA ILE A 34 26.87 14.00 -20.31
C ILE A 34 27.10 12.54 -19.89
N ALA A 35 27.92 11.80 -20.65
CA ALA A 35 28.29 10.42 -20.35
C ALA A 35 28.83 10.28 -18.91
N TRP A 36 29.76 11.15 -18.50
CA TRP A 36 30.26 11.17 -17.13
C TRP A 36 29.20 11.57 -16.11
N ARG A 37 28.48 12.66 -16.37
CA ARG A 37 27.45 13.13 -15.45
C ARG A 37 26.41 12.07 -15.17
N PHE A 38 26.11 11.21 -16.15
CA PHE A 38 25.03 10.21 -16.08
C PHE A 38 25.51 8.82 -15.66
N ASN A 39 26.80 8.65 -15.33
CA ASN A 39 27.42 7.32 -15.16
C ASN A 39 27.13 6.40 -16.37
N ASN A 40 27.09 6.97 -17.56
CA ASN A 40 26.64 6.29 -18.77
C ASN A 40 27.74 6.33 -19.83
N PRO A 41 28.79 5.49 -19.69
CA PRO A 41 29.91 5.43 -20.64
C PRO A 41 29.52 4.94 -22.04
N GLY A 42 28.27 4.50 -22.22
CA GLY A 42 27.72 4.14 -23.53
C GLY A 42 26.84 5.21 -24.15
N ASN A 43 26.45 6.28 -23.45
CA ASN A 43 25.33 7.11 -23.91
C ASN A 43 24.08 6.25 -24.24
N LEU A 44 23.83 5.21 -23.43
CA LEU A 44 22.66 4.34 -23.55
C LEU A 44 21.38 5.16 -23.43
N ARG A 45 20.43 4.88 -24.33
CA ARG A 45 19.16 5.62 -24.45
C ARG A 45 17.98 4.80 -23.91
N PRO A 46 16.95 5.44 -23.34
CA PRO A 46 15.76 4.75 -22.86
C PRO A 46 14.89 4.27 -24.03
N ALA A 47 14.12 3.21 -23.80
CA ALA A 47 13.08 2.75 -24.73
C ALA A 47 11.74 3.43 -24.37
N GLY A 48 11.61 4.71 -24.69
CA GLY A 48 10.48 5.55 -24.26
C GLY A 48 10.71 6.21 -22.90
N GLU A 49 9.67 6.33 -22.08
CA GLU A 49 9.73 6.97 -20.76
C GLU A 49 10.09 6.01 -19.61
N LYS A 50 10.29 4.72 -19.91
CA LYS A 50 10.54 3.70 -18.89
C LYS A 50 12.02 3.62 -18.53
N LEU A 51 12.28 3.57 -17.22
CA LEU A 51 13.56 3.10 -16.70
C LEU A 51 13.75 1.64 -17.11
N ILE A 52 14.90 1.34 -17.69
CA ILE A 52 15.28 0.00 -18.11
C ILE A 52 16.66 -0.32 -17.55
N MET A 53 16.94 -1.61 -17.32
CA MET A 53 18.31 -2.11 -17.21
C MET A 53 19.15 -1.48 -16.08
N GLY A 54 18.65 -1.41 -14.85
CA GLY A 54 19.42 -0.89 -13.71
C GLY A 54 19.63 0.64 -13.71
N ALA A 55 18.99 1.37 -14.64
CA ALA A 55 18.98 2.82 -14.62
C ALA A 55 18.13 3.37 -13.46
N ILE A 56 18.61 4.45 -12.86
CA ILE A 56 18.00 5.14 -11.72
C ILE A 56 17.43 6.52 -12.11
N GLY A 57 17.59 6.91 -13.38
CA GLY A 57 17.08 8.16 -13.91
C GLY A 57 17.11 8.22 -15.44
N ILE A 58 16.41 9.20 -15.99
CA ILE A 58 16.46 9.58 -17.40
C ILE A 58 16.78 11.07 -17.48
N GLY A 59 17.83 11.42 -18.22
CA GLY A 59 18.19 12.81 -18.47
C GLY A 59 17.81 13.25 -19.87
N GLN A 60 16.85 14.18 -19.96
CA GLN A 60 16.47 14.83 -21.21
C GLN A 60 17.43 15.98 -21.51
N THR A 61 18.09 15.93 -22.66
CA THR A 61 19.00 17.00 -23.11
C THR A 61 18.28 17.94 -24.07
N LYS A 62 18.75 19.19 -24.19
CA LYS A 62 18.10 20.22 -25.03
C LYS A 62 18.15 19.92 -26.54
N GLY A 63 19.04 19.04 -27.00
CA GLY A 63 19.22 18.77 -28.44
C GLY A 63 19.60 17.34 -28.82
N ASN A 64 20.05 16.51 -27.87
CA ASN A 64 20.55 15.16 -28.17
C ASN A 64 19.60 14.06 -27.66
N GLY A 65 18.36 14.40 -27.33
CA GLY A 65 17.35 13.49 -26.82
C GLY A 65 17.60 13.04 -25.37
N ALA A 66 17.05 11.88 -25.03
CA ALA A 66 17.09 11.29 -23.69
C ALA A 66 18.22 10.26 -23.55
N PHE A 67 18.83 10.21 -22.36
CA PHE A 67 19.82 9.20 -21.99
C PHE A 67 19.52 8.63 -20.61
N LEU A 68 19.88 7.36 -20.40
CA LEU A 68 19.77 6.71 -19.09
C LEU A 68 20.82 7.27 -18.12
N ILE A 69 20.48 7.30 -16.84
CA ILE A 69 21.37 7.63 -15.73
C ILE A 69 21.51 6.39 -14.86
N PHE A 70 22.74 6.00 -14.53
CA PHE A 70 23.04 4.77 -13.77
C PHE A 70 23.56 5.09 -12.36
N LYS A 71 23.37 4.13 -11.44
CA LYS A 71 23.81 4.28 -10.05
C LYS A 71 25.33 4.42 -9.91
N SER A 72 26.08 3.79 -10.80
CA SER A 72 27.54 3.88 -10.81
C SER A 72 28.07 3.70 -12.23
N TYR A 73 29.34 4.05 -12.40
CA TYR A 73 30.07 3.82 -13.66
C TYR A 73 30.07 2.34 -14.04
N GLU A 74 30.33 1.46 -13.07
CA GLU A 74 30.39 0.01 -13.24
C GLU A 74 29.05 -0.53 -13.75
N GLU A 75 27.93 -0.05 -13.17
CA GLU A 75 26.60 -0.44 -13.61
C GLU A 75 26.34 0.02 -15.06
N GLY A 76 26.61 1.29 -15.39
CA GLY A 76 26.42 1.78 -16.76
C GLY A 76 27.26 1.04 -17.79
N ARG A 77 28.49 0.66 -17.41
CA ARG A 77 29.39 -0.15 -18.25
C ARG A 77 28.90 -1.59 -18.41
N LEU A 78 28.46 -2.23 -17.33
CA LEU A 78 27.85 -3.57 -17.35
C LEU A 78 26.64 -3.61 -18.28
N GLN A 79 25.78 -2.59 -18.23
CA GLN A 79 24.59 -2.54 -19.07
C GLN A 79 24.91 -2.31 -20.55
N LYS A 80 26.00 -1.57 -20.84
CA LYS A 80 26.53 -1.44 -22.20
C LYS A 80 27.00 -2.80 -22.73
N LYS A 81 27.78 -3.55 -21.94
CA LYS A 81 28.19 -4.93 -22.28
C LYS A 81 27.00 -5.83 -22.58
N LYS A 82 26.01 -5.86 -21.68
CA LYS A 82 24.77 -6.64 -21.85
C LYS A 82 24.01 -6.24 -23.11
N LEU A 83 23.97 -4.96 -23.45
CA LEU A 83 23.33 -4.50 -24.69
C LEU A 83 24.05 -5.05 -25.93
N LEU A 84 25.39 -4.97 -25.98
CA LEU A 84 26.17 -5.50 -27.09
C LEU A 84 25.92 -7.01 -27.26
N ARG A 85 26.00 -7.78 -26.17
CA ARG A 85 25.73 -9.23 -26.18
C ARG A 85 24.27 -9.62 -26.47
N ARG A 86 23.30 -8.75 -26.19
CA ARG A 86 21.88 -9.08 -26.41
C ARG A 86 21.37 -8.65 -27.79
N LYS A 87 21.74 -7.46 -28.25
CA LYS A 87 21.16 -6.83 -29.45
C LYS A 87 22.09 -6.90 -30.66
N TYR A 88 23.40 -6.85 -30.45
CA TYR A 88 24.39 -6.70 -31.51
C TYR A 88 25.34 -7.89 -31.62
N ASN A 89 25.14 -8.95 -30.83
CA ASN A 89 26.04 -10.10 -30.79
C ASN A 89 26.19 -10.77 -32.15
N ASP A 90 25.11 -10.79 -32.93
CA ASP A 90 25.13 -11.35 -34.28
C ASP A 90 25.61 -10.40 -35.37
N ARG A 91 26.14 -9.22 -34.99
CA ARG A 91 26.60 -8.18 -35.92
C ARG A 91 28.11 -8.07 -35.89
N THR A 92 28.65 -7.58 -37.01
CA THR A 92 30.04 -7.15 -37.09
C THR A 92 30.26 -5.82 -36.38
N ILE A 93 31.50 -5.49 -36.03
CA ILE A 93 31.87 -4.19 -35.45
C ILE A 93 31.32 -3.03 -36.31
N TYR A 94 31.37 -3.15 -37.64
CA TYR A 94 30.81 -2.14 -38.54
C TYR A 94 29.27 -2.12 -38.52
N THR A 95 28.62 -3.28 -38.71
CA THR A 95 27.15 -3.38 -38.83
C THR A 95 26.39 -3.18 -37.52
N MET A 96 27.06 -3.32 -36.37
CA MET A 96 26.50 -2.90 -35.09
C MET A 96 26.37 -1.38 -34.99
N LEU A 97 27.23 -0.61 -35.66
CA LEU A 97 27.21 0.86 -35.64
C LEU A 97 26.29 1.42 -36.71
N THR A 98 26.40 0.94 -37.95
CA THR A 98 25.62 1.43 -39.10
C THR A 98 24.16 0.96 -39.08
N GLY A 99 23.93 -0.31 -38.76
CA GLY A 99 22.64 -0.98 -38.96
C GLY A 99 22.71 -2.11 -39.99
N ILE A 100 21.60 -2.82 -40.13
CA ILE A 100 21.43 -3.89 -41.14
C ILE A 100 20.04 -3.75 -41.78
N PRO A 101 19.82 -4.25 -43.00
CA PRO A 101 18.48 -4.40 -43.56
C PRO A 101 17.56 -5.19 -42.62
N ASP A 102 16.31 -4.78 -42.48
CA ASP A 102 15.32 -5.47 -41.66
C ASP A 102 14.88 -6.76 -42.38
N PRO A 103 15.22 -7.95 -41.85
CA PRO A 103 14.90 -9.22 -42.51
C PRO A 103 13.40 -9.49 -42.55
N LYS A 104 12.60 -8.79 -41.73
CA LYS A 104 11.14 -8.92 -41.67
C LYS A 104 10.42 -7.84 -42.47
N ARG A 105 11.12 -6.79 -42.91
CA ARG A 105 10.55 -5.63 -43.60
C ARG A 105 11.47 -5.19 -44.73
N PRO A 106 11.32 -5.78 -45.94
CA PRO A 106 12.10 -5.39 -47.12
C PRO A 106 12.05 -3.88 -47.35
N GLY A 107 13.21 -3.25 -47.57
CA GLY A 107 13.34 -1.80 -47.76
C GLY A 107 13.38 -0.97 -46.47
N LYS A 108 13.28 -1.58 -45.28
CA LYS A 108 13.52 -0.90 -43.98
C LYS A 108 14.86 -1.32 -43.40
N MET A 109 15.47 -0.43 -42.61
CA MET A 109 16.75 -0.66 -41.93
C MET A 109 16.53 -0.81 -40.41
N MET A 110 17.14 -1.84 -39.82
CA MET A 110 17.33 -1.95 -38.38
C MET A 110 18.57 -1.14 -37.97
N MET A 111 18.33 0.09 -37.50
CA MET A 111 19.38 1.04 -37.13
C MET A 111 20.39 0.45 -36.14
N GLY A 112 21.66 0.79 -36.38
CA GLY A 112 22.77 0.43 -35.51
C GLY A 112 22.84 1.33 -34.28
N TYR A 113 23.95 1.22 -33.57
CA TYR A 113 24.24 1.95 -32.34
C TYR A 113 24.51 3.44 -32.58
N ALA A 114 25.21 3.75 -33.67
CA ALA A 114 25.62 5.10 -34.04
C ALA A 114 25.47 5.28 -35.56
N PRO A 115 24.24 5.20 -36.10
CA PRO A 115 24.00 5.27 -37.54
C PRO A 115 24.27 6.67 -38.08
N ALA A 116 24.58 6.75 -39.37
CA ALA A 116 24.83 8.04 -40.05
C ALA A 116 23.60 8.97 -40.06
N SER A 117 22.38 8.41 -39.97
CA SER A 117 21.13 9.17 -39.84
C SER A 117 21.09 10.08 -38.62
N ASP A 118 21.89 9.77 -37.59
CA ASP A 118 21.96 10.50 -36.34
C ASP A 118 23.18 11.44 -36.32
N ASN A 119 23.66 11.87 -37.50
CA ASN A 119 24.86 12.69 -37.71
C ASN A 119 26.14 12.07 -37.13
N ASN A 120 26.24 10.74 -37.15
CA ASN A 120 27.46 10.03 -36.79
C ASN A 120 28.29 9.65 -38.02
N ASP A 121 29.58 9.37 -37.80
CA ASP A 121 30.43 8.67 -38.77
C ASP A 121 30.69 7.24 -38.27
N PRO A 122 29.87 6.26 -38.67
CA PRO A 122 29.99 4.89 -38.20
C PRO A 122 31.23 4.18 -38.74
N LEU A 123 31.78 4.60 -39.90
CA LEU A 123 33.01 4.00 -40.43
C LEU A 123 34.22 4.47 -39.64
N ALA A 124 34.35 5.77 -39.39
CA ALA A 124 35.41 6.29 -38.54
C ALA A 124 35.31 5.74 -37.12
N TYR A 125 34.10 5.53 -36.59
CA TYR A 125 33.90 4.88 -35.31
C TYR A 125 34.36 3.41 -35.36
N ALA A 126 33.93 2.60 -36.34
CA ALA A 126 34.39 1.22 -36.50
C ALA A 126 35.93 1.13 -36.59
N ASN A 127 36.55 2.02 -37.36
CA ASN A 127 38.00 2.10 -37.51
C ASN A 127 38.71 2.47 -36.19
N ALA A 128 38.10 3.33 -35.37
CA ALA A 128 38.63 3.63 -34.04
C ALA A 128 38.60 2.41 -33.11
N ILE A 129 37.53 1.60 -33.16
CA ILE A 129 37.44 0.33 -32.44
C ILE A 129 38.50 -0.66 -32.95
N SER A 130 38.61 -0.80 -34.27
CA SER A 130 39.60 -1.67 -34.90
C SER A 130 41.03 -1.29 -34.51
N LYS A 131 41.38 0.00 -34.54
CA LYS A 131 42.69 0.51 -34.13
C LYS A 131 43.00 0.23 -32.66
N HIS A 132 42.01 0.30 -31.78
CA HIS A 132 42.21 0.06 -30.35
C HIS A 132 42.34 -1.44 -30.01
N THR A 133 41.55 -2.28 -30.68
CA THR A 133 41.44 -3.71 -30.36
C THR A 133 42.30 -4.62 -31.25
N GLY A 134 42.78 -4.13 -32.39
CA GLY A 134 43.43 -4.93 -33.44
C GLY A 134 42.48 -5.83 -34.22
N LEU A 135 41.16 -5.77 -33.98
CA LEU A 135 40.17 -6.58 -34.68
C LEU A 135 39.78 -5.96 -36.03
N PRO A 136 39.61 -6.74 -37.11
CA PRO A 136 38.96 -6.26 -38.33
C PRO A 136 37.55 -5.73 -38.06
N ILE A 137 37.12 -4.66 -38.75
CA ILE A 137 35.75 -4.12 -38.61
C ILE A 137 34.64 -5.08 -39.04
N THR A 138 35.01 -6.14 -39.78
CA THR A 138 34.15 -7.25 -40.20
C THR A 138 34.01 -8.34 -39.13
N THR A 139 34.77 -8.28 -38.04
CA THR A 139 34.68 -9.24 -36.92
C THR A 139 33.31 -9.19 -36.29
N LYS A 140 32.67 -10.36 -36.12
CA LYS A 140 31.37 -10.51 -35.46
C LYS A 140 31.54 -10.54 -33.94
N LEU A 141 30.64 -9.88 -33.21
CA LEU A 141 30.75 -9.82 -31.75
C LEU A 141 30.60 -11.19 -31.07
N SER A 142 29.83 -12.12 -31.66
CA SER A 142 29.68 -13.49 -31.14
C SER A 142 30.98 -14.28 -31.13
N ASP A 143 31.94 -13.90 -31.96
CA ASP A 143 33.15 -14.68 -32.22
C ASP A 143 34.31 -14.25 -31.30
N ILE A 144 34.11 -13.20 -30.50
CA ILE A 144 35.12 -12.66 -29.59
C ILE A 144 34.79 -12.97 -28.13
N SER A 145 35.83 -13.22 -27.34
CA SER A 145 35.71 -13.47 -25.90
C SER A 145 35.18 -12.24 -25.15
N ASP A 146 34.70 -12.45 -23.92
CA ASP A 146 34.26 -11.35 -23.07
C ASP A 146 35.39 -10.39 -22.70
N ALA A 147 36.63 -10.87 -22.56
CA ALA A 147 37.80 -10.02 -22.36
C ALA A 147 38.03 -9.10 -23.57
N LYS A 148 37.90 -9.65 -24.79
CA LYS A 148 38.07 -8.83 -25.99
C LYS A 148 36.92 -7.85 -26.20
N LEU A 149 35.71 -8.21 -25.76
CA LEU A 149 34.58 -7.30 -25.75
C LEU A 149 34.79 -6.12 -24.78
N GLU A 150 35.52 -6.29 -23.67
CA GLU A 150 35.87 -5.17 -22.79
C GLU A 150 36.75 -4.13 -23.51
N GLU A 151 37.72 -4.56 -24.32
CA GLU A 151 38.52 -3.63 -25.13
C GLU A 151 37.65 -2.88 -26.17
N VAL A 152 36.65 -3.55 -26.75
CA VAL A 152 35.67 -2.87 -27.63
C VAL A 152 34.90 -1.81 -26.83
N LEU A 153 34.48 -2.12 -25.61
CA LEU A 153 33.78 -1.18 -24.72
C LEU A 153 34.66 0.02 -24.36
N ASP A 154 35.96 -0.16 -24.13
CA ASP A 154 36.95 0.90 -23.89
C ASP A 154 37.06 1.86 -25.07
N ALA A 155 37.20 1.32 -26.28
CA ALA A 155 37.24 2.13 -27.50
C ALA A 155 35.96 2.95 -27.68
N MET A 156 34.81 2.32 -27.45
CA MET A 156 33.52 3.00 -27.51
C MET A 156 33.39 4.07 -26.42
N GLU A 157 33.77 3.79 -25.18
CA GLU A 157 33.72 4.75 -24.08
C GLU A 157 34.55 6.01 -24.35
N LYS A 158 35.74 5.83 -24.94
CA LYS A 158 36.57 6.94 -25.39
C LYS A 158 35.87 7.77 -26.46
N LYS A 159 35.18 7.13 -27.41
CA LYS A 159 34.42 7.81 -28.47
C LYS A 159 33.20 8.55 -27.91
N GLU A 160 32.50 7.97 -26.95
CA GLU A 160 31.35 8.58 -26.26
C GLU A 160 31.76 9.75 -25.33
N GLY A 161 33.06 9.90 -25.07
CA GLY A 161 33.61 11.03 -24.32
C GLY A 161 33.41 10.91 -22.82
N PHE A 162 33.30 9.71 -22.25
CA PHE A 162 33.12 9.53 -20.81
C PHE A 162 34.26 10.16 -20.00
N HIS A 163 35.50 10.20 -20.52
CA HIS A 163 36.64 10.84 -19.87
C HIS A 163 36.86 12.31 -20.28
N GLY A 164 36.01 12.87 -21.14
CA GLY A 164 36.12 14.25 -21.60
C GLY A 164 35.86 15.29 -20.51
N LEU A 165 36.36 16.52 -20.74
CA LEU A 165 36.15 17.70 -19.90
C LEU A 165 36.47 17.47 -18.41
N LYS A 166 37.50 16.67 -18.13
CA LYS A 166 37.85 16.23 -16.77
C LYS A 166 38.06 17.40 -15.81
N ASP A 167 38.72 18.46 -16.24
CA ASP A 167 39.07 19.61 -15.40
C ASP A 167 37.86 20.48 -15.02
N THR A 168 36.72 20.28 -15.68
CA THR A 168 35.47 21.00 -15.36
C THR A 168 34.58 20.24 -14.38
N ARG A 169 34.92 18.98 -14.04
CA ARG A 169 34.09 18.10 -13.22
C ARG A 169 34.03 18.60 -11.80
N LYS A 170 32.81 18.73 -11.28
CA LYS A 170 32.57 19.09 -9.89
C LYS A 170 31.52 18.17 -9.30
N GLU A 171 31.82 17.70 -8.10
CA GLU A 171 30.94 16.89 -7.27
C GLU A 171 30.77 17.61 -5.94
N ARG A 172 29.53 17.75 -5.50
CA ARG A 172 29.19 18.37 -4.22
C ARG A 172 28.15 17.51 -3.52
N GLU A 173 28.49 17.05 -2.34
CA GLU A 173 27.53 16.40 -1.46
C GLU A 173 26.70 17.43 -0.71
N VAL A 174 25.42 17.12 -0.55
CA VAL A 174 24.45 17.94 0.17
C VAL A 174 23.64 17.01 1.06
N GLY A 175 23.88 17.12 2.37
CA GLY A 175 23.03 16.49 3.37
C GLY A 175 21.60 17.02 3.27
N THR A 176 20.62 16.17 3.52
CA THR A 176 19.22 16.59 3.57
C THR A 176 18.53 16.09 4.81
N THR A 177 17.62 16.90 5.34
CA THR A 177 16.74 16.48 6.42
C THR A 177 15.34 16.27 5.88
N SER A 178 14.78 15.10 6.18
CA SER A 178 13.37 14.77 5.95
C SER A 178 12.59 14.88 7.26
N VAL A 179 11.40 15.49 7.22
CA VAL A 179 10.53 15.65 8.37
C VAL A 179 9.14 15.16 8.00
N THR A 180 8.65 14.15 8.72
CA THR A 180 7.28 13.63 8.56
C THR A 180 6.44 14.09 9.75
N VAL A 181 5.28 14.67 9.50
CA VAL A 181 4.35 15.10 10.55
C VAL A 181 3.20 14.10 10.67
N SER A 182 2.96 13.59 11.87
CA SER A 182 1.97 12.55 12.17
C SER A 182 1.30 12.82 13.51
N ASP A 183 0.07 12.37 13.74
CA ASP A 183 -0.52 12.33 15.09
C ASP A 183 -0.24 11.01 15.84
N GLY A 184 0.70 10.21 15.34
CA GLY A 184 1.02 8.90 15.90
C GLY A 184 0.11 7.77 15.39
N ALA A 185 -1.05 8.08 14.81
CA ALA A 185 -1.92 7.10 14.16
C ALA A 185 -2.00 7.31 12.63
N LYS A 186 -1.93 8.57 12.17
CA LYS A 186 -2.07 8.96 10.77
C LYS A 186 -1.12 10.09 10.40
N PRO A 187 -0.61 10.11 9.15
CA PRO A 187 0.11 11.27 8.64
C PRO A 187 -0.80 12.49 8.57
N LYS A 188 -0.24 13.67 8.86
CA LYS A 188 -0.92 14.95 8.74
C LYS A 188 -0.74 15.49 7.34
N ALA A 189 -1.66 15.18 6.43
CA ALA A 189 -1.64 15.70 5.07
C ALA A 189 -2.04 17.18 5.00
N ASP A 190 -1.49 17.90 4.02
CA ASP A 190 -1.81 19.30 3.70
C ASP A 190 -1.64 20.30 4.87
N LEU A 191 -0.85 19.93 5.87
CA LEU A 191 -0.58 20.73 7.06
C LEU A 191 0.33 21.91 6.69
N PRO A 192 -0.09 23.17 6.90
CA PRO A 192 0.77 24.33 6.70
C PRO A 192 1.93 24.34 7.69
N VAL A 193 3.14 24.55 7.16
CA VAL A 193 4.38 24.59 7.93
C VAL A 193 5.27 25.73 7.45
N GLN A 194 5.83 26.47 8.40
CA GLN A 194 6.88 27.46 8.16
C GLN A 194 8.24 26.85 8.47
N ILE A 195 9.14 26.84 7.47
CA ILE A 195 10.52 26.41 7.62
C ILE A 195 11.39 27.67 7.65
N LYS A 196 12.05 27.94 8.77
CA LYS A 196 12.93 29.10 8.94
C LYS A 196 14.39 28.68 8.90
N ILE A 197 15.16 29.31 8.03
CA ILE A 197 16.61 29.07 7.87
C ILE A 197 17.29 30.43 7.80
N GLY A 198 18.02 30.79 8.87
CA GLY A 198 18.53 32.15 9.03
C GLY A 198 17.40 33.18 8.94
N ASP A 199 17.57 34.20 8.09
CA ASP A 199 16.58 35.26 7.89
C ASP A 199 15.46 34.88 6.90
N LYS A 200 15.52 33.68 6.29
CA LYS A 200 14.55 33.24 5.28
C LYS A 200 13.48 32.37 5.92
N THR A 201 12.23 32.66 5.57
CA THR A 201 11.07 31.84 5.93
C THR A 201 10.45 31.26 4.65
N TYR A 202 10.22 29.95 4.66
CA TYR A 202 9.58 29.21 3.57
C TYR A 202 8.25 28.65 4.05
N GLU A 203 7.15 29.06 3.43
CA GLU A 203 5.85 28.46 3.70
C GLU A 203 5.64 27.25 2.79
N LYS A 204 5.42 26.09 3.41
CA LYS A 204 5.21 24.80 2.75
C LYS A 204 4.02 24.10 3.37
N LYS A 205 3.64 22.99 2.75
CA LYS A 205 2.65 22.05 3.26
C LYS A 205 3.23 20.66 3.23
N THR A 206 2.78 19.82 4.15
CA THR A 206 3.03 18.38 4.08
C THR A 206 2.25 17.75 2.94
N ASP A 207 2.79 16.69 2.35
CA ASP A 207 2.10 15.89 1.34
C ASP A 207 1.08 14.90 1.94
N ALA A 208 0.50 14.04 1.12
CA ALA A 208 -0.48 13.04 1.57
C ALA A 208 0.07 12.04 2.61
N GLN A 209 1.39 11.88 2.67
CA GLN A 209 2.12 11.02 3.62
C GLN A 209 2.60 11.82 4.84
N GLY A 210 2.21 13.09 4.96
CA GLY A 210 2.62 13.96 6.06
C GLY A 210 4.06 14.44 5.93
N GLN A 211 4.74 14.19 4.80
CA GLN A 211 6.13 14.59 4.63
C GLN A 211 6.24 16.03 4.17
N LEU A 212 7.17 16.77 4.78
CA LEU A 212 7.60 18.06 4.25
C LEU A 212 8.51 17.86 3.05
N PRO A 213 8.55 18.83 2.12
CA PRO A 213 9.60 18.87 1.10
C PRO A 213 10.98 18.75 1.76
N LYS A 214 11.84 17.89 1.21
CA LYS A 214 13.19 17.67 1.73
C LYS A 214 13.92 19.00 1.92
N ILE A 215 14.55 19.15 3.08
CA ILE A 215 15.26 20.37 3.46
C ILE A 215 16.74 20.14 3.21
N ALA A 216 17.29 20.79 2.20
CA ALA A 216 18.71 20.72 1.88
C ALA A 216 19.55 21.50 2.90
N HIS A 217 20.69 20.96 3.29
CA HIS A 217 21.64 21.60 4.21
C HIS A 217 22.44 22.69 3.46
N THR A 218 21.77 23.81 3.15
CA THR A 218 22.34 24.88 2.31
C THR A 218 23.32 25.77 3.05
N GLU A 219 23.19 25.88 4.38
CA GLU A 219 24.04 26.72 5.24
C GLU A 219 24.63 25.86 6.37
N PRO A 220 25.75 25.15 6.12
CA PRO A 220 26.34 24.24 7.07
C PRO A 220 26.56 24.85 8.46
N GLY A 221 26.14 24.15 9.51
CA GLY A 221 26.27 24.59 10.92
C GLY A 221 25.17 25.53 11.41
N LYS A 222 24.30 26.05 10.53
CA LYS A 222 23.12 26.83 10.96
C LYS A 222 21.93 25.94 11.29
N LYS A 223 21.00 26.47 12.09
CA LYS A 223 19.75 25.79 12.43
C LYS A 223 18.66 26.03 11.39
N ALA A 224 17.86 25.00 11.15
CA ALA A 224 16.58 25.08 10.50
C ALA A 224 15.48 24.86 11.55
N GLU A 225 14.50 25.74 11.60
CA GLU A 225 13.37 25.66 12.52
C GLU A 225 12.09 25.31 11.77
N ILE A 226 11.30 24.41 12.33
CA ILE A 226 10.00 23.98 11.82
C ILE A 226 8.92 24.54 12.73
N HIS A 227 8.07 25.38 12.14
CA HIS A 227 6.97 26.06 12.83
C HIS A 227 5.64 25.55 12.27
N VAL A 228 4.70 25.23 13.15
CA VAL A 228 3.35 24.80 12.79
C VAL A 228 2.35 25.72 13.49
N ALA A 229 1.33 26.13 12.76
CA ALA A 229 0.26 26.94 13.33
C ALA A 229 -0.54 26.13 14.36
N ASP A 230 -0.77 26.71 15.53
CA ASP A 230 -1.71 26.16 16.50
C ASP A 230 -3.18 26.40 16.06
N VAL A 231 -4.13 25.98 16.90
CA VAL A 231 -5.57 26.11 16.63
C VAL A 231 -6.05 27.56 16.51
N THR A 232 -5.27 28.52 17.00
CA THR A 232 -5.56 29.95 16.90
C THR A 232 -4.94 30.59 15.66
N GLY A 233 -4.18 29.81 14.87
CA GLY A 233 -3.46 30.27 13.68
C GLY A 233 -2.10 30.90 14.00
N VAL A 234 -1.63 30.84 15.25
CA VAL A 234 -0.34 31.38 15.65
C VAL A 234 0.75 30.35 15.38
N TRP A 235 1.81 30.77 14.69
CA TRP A 235 2.95 29.92 14.36
C TRP A 235 3.79 29.62 15.60
N GLN A 236 3.89 28.34 15.94
CA GLN A 236 4.69 27.87 17.07
C GLN A 236 5.87 27.05 16.57
N LYS A 237 7.07 27.29 17.12
CA LYS A 237 8.23 26.42 16.87
C LYS A 237 7.95 25.04 17.46
N ARG A 238 7.97 24.01 16.63
CA ARG A 238 7.72 22.62 17.04
C ARG A 238 8.97 21.76 17.00
N PHE A 239 9.92 22.09 16.15
CA PHE A 239 11.14 21.32 15.97
C PHE A 239 12.25 22.20 15.43
N GLU A 240 13.51 21.86 15.73
CA GLU A 240 14.69 22.46 15.11
C GLU A 240 15.77 21.41 14.94
N PHE A 241 16.62 21.59 13.92
CA PHE A 241 17.79 20.76 13.70
C PHE A 241 18.94 21.60 13.12
N VAL A 242 20.16 21.10 13.26
CA VAL A 242 21.36 21.72 12.68
C VAL A 242 21.60 21.14 11.28
N MET A 243 21.84 22.01 10.30
CA MET A 243 22.25 21.61 8.97
C MET A 243 23.75 21.27 8.98
N ASP A 244 24.15 20.17 9.61
CA ASP A 244 25.56 19.77 9.78
C ASP A 244 26.17 19.05 8.56
N GLY A 245 25.43 19.00 7.45
CA GLY A 245 25.79 18.26 6.24
C GLY A 245 25.53 16.76 6.29
N VAL A 246 25.04 16.20 7.41
CA VAL A 246 24.67 14.78 7.53
C VAL A 246 23.17 14.62 7.29
N SER A 247 22.79 13.70 6.39
CA SER A 247 21.38 13.47 6.11
C SER A 247 20.67 12.84 7.31
N SER A 248 19.47 13.34 7.61
CA SER A 248 18.70 12.97 8.79
C SER A 248 17.21 12.80 8.47
N ALA A 249 16.51 11.99 9.26
CA ALA A 249 15.07 11.80 9.14
C ALA A 249 14.40 11.90 10.51
N TYR A 250 13.36 12.72 10.60
CA TYR A 250 12.61 12.96 11.82
C TYR A 250 11.12 12.72 11.62
N VAL A 251 10.46 12.19 12.65
CA VAL A 251 9.00 12.14 12.74
C VAL A 251 8.57 13.11 13.83
N LEU A 252 7.88 14.17 13.43
CA LEU A 252 7.26 15.13 14.33
C LEU A 252 5.86 14.63 14.70
N LEU A 253 5.69 14.27 15.96
CA LEU A 253 4.36 14.00 16.51
C LEU A 253 3.65 15.33 16.75
N HIS A 254 2.60 15.56 15.97
CA HIS A 254 1.70 16.69 16.10
C HIS A 254 0.39 16.18 16.68
N ASP A 255 0.25 16.34 18.00
CA ASP A 255 -0.86 15.81 18.79
C ASP A 255 -2.23 16.14 18.18
N LEU A 256 -3.18 15.23 18.40
CA LEU A 256 -4.59 15.52 18.20
C LEU A 256 -4.98 16.65 19.15
N VAL A 257 -5.60 17.70 18.60
CA VAL A 257 -6.32 18.67 19.43
C VAL A 257 -7.45 17.91 20.11
N SER A 258 -7.34 17.69 21.42
CA SER A 258 -8.43 17.21 22.25
C SER A 258 -9.36 18.37 22.56
N PHE A 259 -10.59 18.29 22.05
CA PHE A 259 -11.65 19.20 22.46
C PHE A 259 -12.34 18.60 23.68
N GLU A 260 -12.11 19.19 24.84
CA GLU A 260 -12.96 18.94 26.01
C GLU A 260 -14.17 19.86 25.92
N ALA A 261 -15.33 19.26 25.67
CA ALA A 261 -16.59 19.92 25.98
C ALA A 261 -16.97 19.52 27.42
N PRO A 262 -17.37 20.46 28.29
CA PRO A 262 -18.03 20.08 29.53
C PRO A 262 -19.33 19.38 29.15
N THR A 263 -19.31 18.04 29.13
CA THR A 263 -20.54 17.30 29.27
C THR A 263 -20.96 17.53 30.71
N ALA A 264 -22.13 18.11 30.92
CA ALA A 264 -22.77 18.08 32.24
C ALA A 264 -22.62 16.66 32.81
N PRO A 265 -22.36 16.49 34.12
CA PRO A 265 -22.25 15.17 34.73
C PRO A 265 -23.41 14.34 34.21
N LYS A 266 -23.10 13.14 33.70
CA LYS A 266 -24.10 12.19 33.25
C LYS A 266 -24.92 11.83 34.49
N LYS A 267 -25.91 12.66 34.82
CA LYS A 267 -27.02 12.27 35.67
C LYS A 267 -27.58 11.08 34.90
N PRO A 268 -27.55 9.86 35.46
CA PRO A 268 -28.28 8.77 34.83
C PRO A 268 -29.66 9.32 34.50
N PRO A 269 -30.23 9.07 33.29
CA PRO A 269 -31.60 9.44 33.05
C PRO A 269 -32.36 8.88 34.24
N ALA A 270 -33.05 9.76 34.99
CA ALA A 270 -33.95 9.28 36.00
C ALA A 270 -34.81 8.23 35.28
N THR A 271 -34.87 7.02 35.81
CA THR A 271 -35.76 5.97 35.34
C THR A 271 -37.08 6.67 35.03
N PRO A 272 -37.57 6.65 33.77
CA PRO A 272 -38.77 7.40 33.45
C PRO A 272 -39.84 6.90 34.39
N THR A 273 -40.19 7.73 35.38
CA THR A 273 -41.32 7.48 36.23
C THR A 273 -42.47 7.65 35.27
N SER A 274 -42.99 6.52 34.76
CA SER A 274 -44.19 6.50 33.95
C SER A 274 -45.22 7.27 34.74
N THR A 275 -45.55 8.48 34.28
CA THR A 275 -46.72 9.18 34.78
C THR A 275 -47.89 8.23 34.60
N ALA A 276 -48.59 7.89 35.69
CA ALA A 276 -49.75 7.01 35.62
C ALA A 276 -50.72 7.62 34.61
N ARG A 277 -51.00 6.90 33.52
CA ARG A 277 -51.92 7.36 32.48
C ARG A 277 -53.31 7.46 33.10
N LYS A 278 -53.98 8.59 32.91
CA LYS A 278 -55.29 8.83 33.52
C LYS A 278 -56.33 7.85 32.93
N PRO A 279 -57.13 7.17 33.77
CA PRO A 279 -58.24 6.35 33.29
C PRO A 279 -59.27 7.18 32.53
N PHE A 280 -59.85 6.61 31.47
CA PHE A 280 -61.00 7.19 30.77
C PHE A 280 -61.86 6.10 30.10
N ASP A 281 -63.09 6.47 29.75
CA ASP A 281 -64.05 5.60 29.09
C ASP A 281 -63.99 5.74 27.55
N HIS A 282 -63.92 4.63 26.84
CA HIS A 282 -63.97 4.55 25.38
C HIS A 282 -65.24 3.84 24.92
N VAL A 283 -65.96 4.44 23.97
CA VAL A 283 -67.14 3.82 23.34
C VAL A 283 -66.67 3.08 22.09
N VAL A 284 -66.87 1.76 22.05
CA VAL A 284 -66.43 0.91 20.94
C VAL A 284 -67.13 1.30 19.64
N ASP A 285 -66.36 1.65 18.61
CA ASP A 285 -66.86 2.00 17.28
C ASP A 285 -66.95 0.78 16.35
N ARG A 286 -67.64 0.95 15.21
CA ARG A 286 -67.76 -0.11 14.19
C ARG A 286 -66.38 -0.53 13.69
N LYS A 287 -66.10 -1.84 13.74
CA LYS A 287 -64.83 -2.49 13.36
C LYS A 287 -63.66 -2.32 14.33
N GLU A 288 -63.88 -1.80 15.55
CA GLU A 288 -62.86 -1.84 16.58
C GLU A 288 -62.77 -3.22 17.25
N THR A 289 -61.55 -3.61 17.63
CA THR A 289 -61.26 -4.82 18.43
C THR A 289 -60.36 -4.43 19.60
N LEU A 290 -60.30 -5.24 20.66
CA LEU A 290 -59.41 -4.94 21.79
C LEU A 290 -57.94 -4.79 21.38
N GLY A 291 -57.50 -5.52 20.35
CA GLY A 291 -56.14 -5.39 19.79
C GLY A 291 -55.89 -4.03 19.16
N ILE A 292 -56.84 -3.53 18.35
CA ILE A 292 -56.77 -2.20 17.74
C ILE A 292 -56.73 -1.11 18.83
N LEU A 293 -57.55 -1.26 19.87
CA LEU A 293 -57.62 -0.30 20.98
C LEU A 293 -56.35 -0.32 21.84
N ALA A 294 -55.79 -1.50 22.10
CA ALA A 294 -54.52 -1.66 22.81
C ALA A 294 -53.38 -0.93 22.09
N THR A 295 -53.24 -1.16 20.77
CA THR A 295 -52.25 -0.46 19.96
C THR A 295 -52.50 1.05 19.91
N ARG A 296 -53.77 1.46 19.72
CA ARG A 296 -54.15 2.87 19.61
C ARG A 296 -53.80 3.67 20.86
N PHE A 297 -54.06 3.12 22.04
CA PHE A 297 -53.81 3.83 23.29
C PHE A 297 -52.42 3.58 23.86
N GLY A 298 -51.68 2.60 23.35
CA GLY A 298 -50.35 2.23 23.84
C GLY A 298 -50.39 1.32 25.07
N THR A 299 -51.44 0.51 25.21
CA THR A 299 -51.64 -0.48 26.28
C THR A 299 -51.63 -1.91 25.72
N THR A 300 -52.01 -2.91 26.51
CA THR A 300 -52.14 -4.31 26.05
C THR A 300 -53.57 -4.81 26.19
N VAL A 301 -53.95 -5.81 25.38
CA VAL A 301 -55.28 -6.45 25.48
C VAL A 301 -55.51 -7.00 26.89
N ALA A 302 -54.49 -7.59 27.50
CA ALA A 302 -54.55 -8.10 28.87
C ALA A 302 -54.81 -7.00 29.91
N ALA A 303 -54.20 -5.81 29.74
CA ALA A 303 -54.46 -4.66 30.62
C ALA A 303 -55.89 -4.13 30.45
N ILE A 304 -56.38 -4.01 29.20
CA ILE A 304 -57.77 -3.60 28.94
C ILE A 304 -58.76 -4.62 29.52
N MET A 305 -58.50 -5.92 29.40
CA MET A 305 -59.37 -6.95 29.99
C MET A 305 -59.34 -6.94 31.52
N LYS A 306 -58.18 -6.65 32.13
CA LYS A 306 -58.06 -6.47 33.58
C LYS A 306 -58.90 -5.28 34.06
N ASP A 307 -58.89 -4.19 33.30
CA ASP A 307 -59.69 -3.00 33.58
C ASP A 307 -61.20 -3.24 33.33
N ASN A 308 -61.56 -4.24 32.52
CA ASN A 308 -62.94 -4.56 32.15
C ASN A 308 -63.32 -6.02 32.45
N PRO A 309 -63.50 -6.40 33.73
CA PRO A 309 -63.77 -7.80 34.12
C PRO A 309 -65.04 -8.43 33.51
N ALA A 310 -65.97 -7.61 32.99
CA ALA A 310 -67.17 -8.08 32.31
C ALA A 310 -66.88 -8.72 30.93
N ILE A 311 -65.74 -8.40 30.32
CA ILE A 311 -65.32 -8.96 29.03
C ILE A 311 -64.60 -10.29 29.27
N LYS A 312 -65.34 -11.39 29.21
CA LYS A 312 -64.78 -12.75 29.39
C LYS A 312 -64.09 -13.29 28.14
N ASP A 313 -64.46 -12.80 26.97
CA ASP A 313 -63.91 -13.20 25.67
C ASP A 313 -63.36 -11.95 24.95
N PRO A 314 -62.04 -11.86 24.67
CA PRO A 314 -61.44 -10.70 24.04
C PRO A 314 -61.98 -10.39 22.63
N SER A 315 -62.61 -11.36 21.98
CA SER A 315 -63.18 -11.22 20.64
C SER A 315 -64.63 -10.72 20.64
N LYS A 316 -65.26 -10.60 21.82
CA LYS A 316 -66.67 -10.24 21.98
C LYS A 316 -66.84 -8.88 22.63
N ILE A 317 -66.61 -7.84 21.82
CA ILE A 317 -66.98 -6.46 22.15
C ILE A 317 -67.99 -5.96 21.12
N TYR A 318 -68.95 -5.13 21.55
CA TYR A 318 -70.05 -4.67 20.71
C TYR A 318 -69.96 -3.17 20.43
N VAL A 319 -70.37 -2.75 19.25
CA VAL A 319 -70.44 -1.33 18.90
C VAL A 319 -71.37 -0.60 19.88
N GLY A 320 -70.90 0.52 20.44
CA GLY A 320 -71.60 1.27 21.48
C GLY A 320 -71.32 0.80 22.91
N GLN A 321 -70.58 -0.29 23.11
CA GLN A 321 -70.15 -0.74 24.43
C GLN A 321 -69.10 0.23 25.01
N VAL A 322 -69.28 0.64 26.27
CA VAL A 322 -68.31 1.47 27.00
C VAL A 322 -67.28 0.56 27.67
N ILE A 323 -66.00 0.81 27.43
CA ILE A 323 -64.88 0.11 28.05
C ILE A 323 -63.93 1.11 28.73
N GLY A 324 -63.36 0.74 29.86
CA GLY A 324 -62.35 1.54 30.56
C GLY A 324 -60.94 1.30 29.98
N ILE A 325 -60.17 2.37 29.79
CA ILE A 325 -58.77 2.31 29.36
C ILE A 325 -57.90 2.94 30.44
N TYR A 326 -56.92 2.19 30.96
CA TYR A 326 -56.06 2.55 32.11
C TYR A 326 -56.75 2.53 33.48
N GLY A 327 -57.96 1.99 33.54
CA GLY A 327 -58.72 1.74 34.77
C GLY A 327 -60.16 1.33 34.46
N PRO A 328 -60.93 0.87 35.47
CA PRO A 328 -62.30 0.40 35.27
C PRO A 328 -63.23 1.49 34.75
N PRO A 329 -64.21 1.14 33.90
CA PRO A 329 -65.12 2.13 33.35
C PRO A 329 -65.95 2.79 34.44
N SER A 330 -66.02 4.12 34.42
CA SER A 330 -66.81 4.91 35.37
C SER A 330 -68.28 4.89 34.96
N GLY A 331 -69.07 3.97 35.53
CA GLY A 331 -70.41 3.65 35.02
C GLY A 331 -71.41 4.81 34.84
N LYS A 332 -71.82 5.10 33.60
CA LYS A 332 -73.16 4.92 32.95
C LYS A 332 -73.17 5.70 31.62
N PRO A 333 -73.84 5.21 30.55
CA PRO A 333 -73.64 5.71 29.19
C PRO A 333 -74.34 7.05 28.94
N GLY A 334 -73.56 8.10 28.64
CA GLY A 334 -74.04 9.43 28.23
C GLY A 334 -73.80 9.71 26.74
N LYS A 335 -74.80 10.27 26.05
CA LYS A 335 -74.86 10.61 24.61
C LYS A 335 -73.70 11.50 24.10
N PRO A 336 -73.31 11.42 22.82
CA PRO A 336 -72.10 12.08 22.29
C PRO A 336 -72.33 13.56 21.96
N LYS A 337 -71.31 14.42 22.21
CA LYS A 337 -71.26 15.79 21.67
C LYS A 337 -69.87 16.17 21.14
N ALA A 338 -69.90 16.92 20.04
CA ALA A 338 -68.85 17.23 19.08
C ALA A 338 -67.69 18.14 19.56
N ALA A 339 -66.57 18.04 18.83
CA ALA A 339 -65.33 18.84 18.96
C ALA A 339 -65.51 20.34 18.66
N PRO A 340 -64.56 21.20 19.09
CA PRO A 340 -63.82 21.94 18.06
C PRO A 340 -62.33 22.30 18.36
N ALA A 341 -61.59 22.39 17.24
CA ALA A 341 -60.57 23.36 16.78
C ALA A 341 -59.39 23.91 17.64
N LYS A 342 -58.19 23.78 17.03
CA LYS A 342 -56.91 24.56 17.06
C LYS A 342 -57.09 26.11 17.14
N PRO A 343 -56.06 27.01 17.33
CA PRO A 343 -54.59 26.85 17.17
C PRO A 343 -53.61 27.74 18.01
N ALA A 344 -52.30 27.42 17.86
CA ALA A 344 -51.08 28.27 17.71
C ALA A 344 -50.73 29.47 18.63
N ALA A 345 -49.46 29.53 19.07
CA ALA A 345 -48.60 30.72 18.95
C ALA A 345 -47.11 30.38 19.14
N LYS A 346 -46.25 31.17 18.47
CA LYS A 346 -44.77 31.17 18.40
C LYS A 346 -44.29 32.52 19.03
N PRO A 347 -43.00 32.92 18.92
CA PRO A 347 -41.81 32.71 19.77
C PRO A 347 -41.23 34.01 20.41
N ALA A 348 -40.00 33.91 20.96
CA ALA A 348 -38.94 34.94 21.17
C ALA A 348 -38.58 35.12 22.67
N ALA A 349 -37.38 35.46 23.14
CA ALA A 349 -36.04 35.72 22.57
C ALA A 349 -34.97 35.64 23.69
N LYS A 350 -33.69 35.62 23.27
CA LYS A 350 -32.39 35.67 24.00
C LYS A 350 -32.20 36.98 24.82
N PRO A 351 -31.27 37.10 25.80
CA PRO A 351 -29.86 37.54 25.57
C PRO A 351 -28.81 36.84 26.52
N ALA A 352 -27.55 36.56 26.14
CA ALA A 352 -26.30 37.40 26.22
C ALA A 352 -26.06 38.04 27.61
N ALA A 353 -24.88 38.08 28.27
CA ALA A 353 -23.47 37.80 27.99
C ALA A 353 -22.68 37.74 29.33
N ALA A 354 -21.41 37.30 29.33
CA ALA A 354 -20.24 37.92 30.01
C ALA A 354 -19.15 36.91 30.48
N ALA A 355 -17.91 37.16 30.04
CA ALA A 355 -16.63 36.70 30.62
C ALA A 355 -16.23 37.63 31.80
N ALA A 356 -15.22 37.43 32.65
CA ALA A 356 -13.95 36.68 32.70
C ALA A 356 -13.57 36.49 34.22
N PRO A 357 -12.34 36.20 34.75
CA PRO A 357 -10.98 36.30 34.18
C PRO A 357 -9.96 35.19 34.56
N ALA A 358 -8.71 35.41 34.13
CA ALA A 358 -7.52 34.56 34.19
C ALA A 358 -6.61 34.76 35.43
N ALA A 359 -5.73 33.78 35.68
CA ALA A 359 -4.49 33.84 36.48
C ALA A 359 -3.64 32.59 36.14
N ALA A 360 -2.31 32.48 36.22
CA ALA A 360 -1.13 33.34 36.20
C ALA A 360 0.08 32.38 36.04
N ALA A 361 1.20 32.86 35.51
CA ALA A 361 2.39 32.08 35.16
C ALA A 361 3.31 31.73 36.35
N GLY A 362 4.06 30.62 36.24
CA GLY A 362 5.21 30.29 37.08
C GLY A 362 6.30 29.55 36.27
N ALA A 363 7.56 29.95 36.43
CA ALA A 363 8.75 29.41 35.74
C ALA A 363 9.68 28.67 36.74
N PRO A 364 10.84 28.14 36.31
CA PRO A 364 11.13 26.73 36.05
C PRO A 364 11.92 26.04 37.18
N ALA A 365 11.77 24.72 37.33
CA ALA A 365 12.56 23.90 38.28
C ALA A 365 13.58 23.00 37.56
N ALA A 366 14.67 22.75 38.27
CA ALA A 366 15.97 22.26 37.83
C ALA A 366 16.02 20.85 37.21
N SER A 367 17.12 20.62 36.48
CA SER A 367 17.60 19.35 35.95
C SER A 367 17.62 18.23 37.00
N ALA A 368 17.01 17.09 36.67
CA ALA A 368 17.14 15.85 37.41
C ALA A 368 17.53 14.69 36.48
N ASP A 369 18.37 13.84 37.02
CA ASP A 369 19.15 12.77 36.40
C ASP A 369 18.32 11.67 35.72
N LEU A 370 18.88 11.10 34.66
CA LEU A 370 18.32 9.96 33.92
C LEU A 370 18.36 8.70 34.79
N THR A 371 17.21 8.23 35.27
CA THR A 371 17.07 6.89 35.85
C THR A 371 16.17 6.03 34.97
N ARG A 372 16.81 5.10 34.23
CA ARG A 372 16.15 4.07 33.43
C ARG A 372 15.64 2.97 34.37
N SER A 373 14.32 2.81 34.46
CA SER A 373 13.70 1.71 35.21
C SER A 373 13.96 0.37 34.51
N LYS A 374 14.57 -0.56 35.24
CA LYS A 374 14.50 -2.00 34.94
C LYS A 374 13.05 -2.45 35.19
N GLU A 375 12.58 -3.41 34.40
CA GLU A 375 11.24 -4.06 34.41
C GLU A 375 10.17 -3.39 33.53
N GLY A 376 9.97 -3.97 32.35
CA GLY A 376 9.12 -3.43 31.30
C GLY A 376 7.62 -3.42 31.63
N LYS A 377 7.02 -2.23 31.63
CA LYS A 377 5.65 -1.95 31.22
C LYS A 377 5.57 -0.54 30.60
N GLY A 378 5.26 -0.48 29.31
CA GLY A 378 5.14 0.73 28.50
C GLY A 378 6.01 0.64 27.25
N GLU A 379 5.51 0.00 26.20
CA GLU A 379 6.27 -0.17 24.96
C GLU A 379 6.60 1.18 24.31
N PRO A 380 7.84 1.35 23.80
CA PRO A 380 8.29 2.58 23.18
C PRO A 380 7.58 2.88 21.86
N LEU A 381 7.44 4.18 21.64
CA LEU A 381 7.04 4.89 20.41
C LEU A 381 7.44 4.16 19.12
N ALA A 382 6.50 4.07 18.19
CA ALA A 382 6.70 3.57 16.84
C ALA A 382 7.78 4.38 16.10
N ILE A 383 9.03 3.91 16.19
CA ILE A 383 10.07 4.21 15.22
C ILE A 383 9.61 3.56 13.91
N VAL A 384 9.23 4.36 12.92
CA VAL A 384 9.10 3.90 11.53
C VAL A 384 10.51 3.53 11.07
N PRO A 385 10.82 2.25 10.79
CA PRO A 385 12.11 1.88 10.22
C PRO A 385 12.12 2.34 8.75
N VAL A 386 13.18 3.04 8.35
CA VAL A 386 13.48 3.39 6.94
C VAL A 386 14.13 2.20 6.20
N ASP A 387 13.87 0.98 6.68
CA ASP A 387 14.15 -0.28 5.99
C ASP A 387 12.81 -1.02 5.81
N GLN A 388 12.30 -1.01 4.58
CA GLN A 388 11.29 -1.98 4.17
C GLN A 388 11.79 -2.73 2.93
N LYS A 389 12.82 -3.58 3.12
CA LYS A 389 13.29 -4.53 2.08
C LYS A 389 12.47 -5.83 1.99
N THR A 390 11.43 -6.05 2.81
CA THR A 390 10.64 -7.30 2.81
C THR A 390 9.33 -7.16 2.01
N ALA A 391 9.21 -7.84 0.88
CA ALA A 391 8.00 -8.06 0.06
C ALA A 391 6.78 -7.13 0.39
N PRO A 392 6.68 -5.91 -0.18
CA PRO A 392 5.72 -4.89 0.29
C PRO A 392 4.24 -5.30 0.16
N TRP A 393 3.90 -6.24 -0.73
CA TRP A 393 2.56 -6.80 -0.84
C TRP A 393 2.15 -7.64 0.37
N MET A 394 3.09 -8.13 1.18
CA MET A 394 2.79 -8.84 2.43
C MET A 394 2.16 -7.92 3.47
N ALA A 395 2.56 -6.65 3.53
CA ALA A 395 1.91 -5.67 4.41
C ALA A 395 0.43 -5.49 4.04
N VAL A 396 0.11 -5.44 2.74
CA VAL A 396 -1.27 -5.37 2.23
C VAL A 396 -2.03 -6.64 2.59
N ALA A 397 -1.43 -7.82 2.37
CA ALA A 397 -2.06 -9.10 2.66
C ALA A 397 -2.39 -9.26 4.16
N ILE A 398 -1.45 -8.88 5.04
CA ILE A 398 -1.63 -8.90 6.50
C ILE A 398 -2.73 -7.91 6.92
N ALA A 399 -2.73 -6.69 6.37
CA ALA A 399 -3.73 -5.68 6.69
C ALA A 399 -5.15 -6.14 6.33
N GLU A 400 -5.35 -6.73 5.15
CA GLU A 400 -6.65 -7.29 4.77
C GLU A 400 -7.02 -8.50 5.64
N ALA A 401 -6.07 -9.38 5.96
CA ALA A 401 -6.33 -10.53 6.82
C ALA A 401 -6.76 -10.11 8.24
N LYS A 402 -6.11 -9.10 8.83
CA LYS A 402 -6.51 -8.51 10.12
C LYS A 402 -7.87 -7.81 10.04
N LYS A 403 -8.12 -7.06 8.97
CA LYS A 403 -9.41 -6.37 8.75
C LYS A 403 -10.58 -7.35 8.71
N TRP A 404 -10.38 -8.50 8.07
CA TRP A 404 -11.40 -9.52 7.88
C TRP A 404 -11.24 -10.72 8.81
N ALA A 405 -10.56 -10.55 9.95
CA ALA A 405 -10.25 -11.61 10.89
C ALA A 405 -11.44 -12.54 11.15
N GLY A 406 -11.31 -13.80 10.70
CA GLY A 406 -12.30 -14.87 10.87
C GLY A 406 -13.59 -14.72 10.05
N LYS A 407 -13.77 -13.63 9.29
CA LYS A 407 -14.94 -13.42 8.43
C LYS A 407 -14.82 -14.27 7.16
N LYS A 408 -15.91 -14.96 6.83
CA LYS A 408 -16.05 -15.73 5.59
C LYS A 408 -16.39 -14.84 4.40
N GLU A 409 -16.17 -15.35 3.21
CA GLU A 409 -16.36 -14.65 1.93
C GLU A 409 -17.77 -14.09 1.72
N ASP A 410 -18.81 -14.73 2.28
CA ASP A 410 -20.19 -14.27 2.26
C ASP A 410 -20.40 -12.96 3.04
N VAL A 411 -19.56 -12.70 4.04
CA VAL A 411 -19.51 -11.44 4.78
C VAL A 411 -18.63 -10.43 4.07
N ILE A 412 -17.44 -10.84 3.62
CA ILE A 412 -16.47 -9.95 2.95
C ILE A 412 -17.09 -9.36 1.67
N THR A 413 -17.70 -10.19 0.83
CA THR A 413 -18.27 -9.81 -0.48
C THR A 413 -19.34 -8.72 -0.39
N LYS A 414 -19.99 -8.54 0.78
CA LYS A 414 -21.00 -7.49 1.00
C LYS A 414 -20.44 -6.08 0.87
N SER A 415 -19.13 -5.92 1.10
CA SER A 415 -18.47 -4.62 1.10
C SER A 415 -17.21 -4.59 0.25
N LYS A 416 -16.57 -5.73 0.01
CA LYS A 416 -15.36 -5.83 -0.80
C LYS A 416 -15.35 -7.11 -1.62
N ASN A 417 -15.15 -6.98 -2.91
CA ASN A 417 -15.02 -8.11 -3.82
C ASN A 417 -13.68 -8.02 -4.58
N PHE A 418 -12.75 -8.92 -4.28
CA PHE A 418 -11.41 -8.88 -4.86
C PHE A 418 -11.38 -9.08 -6.38
N HIS A 419 -12.37 -9.75 -6.98
CA HIS A 419 -12.49 -9.79 -8.45
C HIS A 419 -12.75 -8.38 -9.00
N LYS A 420 -13.69 -7.64 -8.39
CA LYS A 420 -14.04 -6.28 -8.80
C LYS A 420 -12.88 -5.29 -8.62
N GLU A 421 -12.11 -5.40 -7.53
CA GLU A 421 -10.90 -4.59 -7.31
C GLU A 421 -9.83 -4.79 -8.40
N MET A 422 -9.83 -5.98 -9.01
CA MET A 422 -8.99 -6.32 -10.15
C MET A 422 -9.67 -6.07 -11.50
N GLY A 423 -10.94 -5.64 -11.52
CA GLY A 423 -11.73 -5.44 -12.74
C GLY A 423 -12.07 -6.75 -13.47
N ILE A 424 -12.20 -7.85 -12.74
CA ILE A 424 -12.54 -9.20 -13.21
C ILE A 424 -14.01 -9.47 -12.85
N ALA A 425 -14.75 -10.12 -13.74
CA ALA A 425 -16.12 -10.55 -13.47
C ALA A 425 -16.12 -11.75 -12.50
N GLY A 426 -17.03 -11.76 -11.53
CA GLY A 426 -17.17 -12.87 -10.59
C GLY A 426 -17.64 -12.44 -9.21
N ASN A 427 -18.10 -13.42 -8.43
CA ASN A 427 -18.46 -13.26 -7.02
C ASN A 427 -17.60 -14.21 -6.19
N MET A 428 -17.03 -13.70 -5.10
CA MET A 428 -16.17 -14.49 -4.20
C MET A 428 -16.87 -15.74 -3.65
N VAL A 429 -18.20 -15.73 -3.49
CA VAL A 429 -18.98 -16.87 -2.96
C VAL A 429 -19.14 -18.03 -3.97
N SER A 430 -19.05 -17.72 -5.27
CA SER A 430 -19.28 -18.70 -6.34
C SER A 430 -18.06 -18.91 -7.23
N THR A 431 -16.97 -18.19 -6.95
CA THR A 431 -15.78 -18.15 -7.79
C THR A 431 -14.56 -18.02 -6.90
N ALA A 432 -13.62 -18.96 -7.05
CA ALA A 432 -12.39 -18.95 -6.30
C ALA A 432 -11.62 -17.63 -6.49
N TRP A 433 -11.29 -16.98 -5.37
CA TRP A 433 -10.76 -15.62 -5.37
C TRP A 433 -9.32 -15.50 -4.84
N CYS A 434 -8.65 -16.62 -4.58
CA CYS A 434 -7.25 -16.67 -4.14
C CYS A 434 -6.31 -15.86 -5.04
N ALA A 435 -6.41 -16.04 -6.36
CA ALA A 435 -5.58 -15.32 -7.33
C ALA A 435 -5.94 -13.83 -7.43
N SER A 436 -7.23 -13.48 -7.27
CA SER A 436 -7.65 -12.08 -7.27
C SER A 436 -7.19 -11.34 -6.02
N PHE A 437 -7.20 -12.00 -4.86
CA PHE A 437 -6.59 -11.45 -3.63
C PHE A 437 -5.08 -11.27 -3.78
N ALA A 438 -4.36 -12.28 -4.28
CA ALA A 438 -2.91 -12.19 -4.49
C ALA A 438 -2.54 -11.03 -5.45
N ASN A 439 -3.22 -10.93 -6.59
CA ASN A 439 -2.98 -9.85 -7.55
C ASN A 439 -3.43 -8.48 -7.01
N TYR A 440 -4.46 -8.41 -6.17
CA TYR A 440 -4.83 -7.19 -5.46
C TYR A 440 -3.71 -6.71 -4.53
N CYS A 441 -3.14 -7.61 -3.73
CA CYS A 441 -2.03 -7.25 -2.83
C CYS A 441 -0.81 -6.75 -3.60
N LEU A 442 -0.46 -7.43 -4.70
CA LEU A 442 0.62 -7.02 -5.60
C LEU A 442 0.35 -5.65 -6.23
N LYS A 443 -0.85 -5.45 -6.79
CA LYS A 443 -1.26 -4.18 -7.41
C LYS A 443 -1.21 -3.02 -6.42
N THR A 444 -1.79 -3.18 -5.23
CA THR A 444 -1.84 -2.14 -4.20
C THR A 444 -0.44 -1.76 -3.69
N ALA A 445 0.49 -2.72 -3.64
CA ALA A 445 1.88 -2.48 -3.27
C ALA A 445 2.77 -1.98 -4.43
N GLY A 446 2.21 -1.74 -5.63
CA GLY A 446 2.98 -1.32 -6.80
C GLY A 446 3.90 -2.40 -7.40
N ALA A 447 3.71 -3.66 -7.01
CA ALA A 447 4.48 -4.80 -7.54
C ALA A 447 3.88 -5.32 -8.86
N PRO A 448 4.67 -6.00 -9.71
CA PRO A 448 4.16 -6.68 -10.89
C PRO A 448 3.00 -7.63 -10.56
N PHE A 449 1.89 -7.50 -11.28
CA PHE A 449 0.67 -8.29 -11.11
C PHE A 449 0.06 -8.68 -12.47
N GLU A 450 -0.87 -9.64 -12.45
CA GLU A 450 -1.74 -9.96 -13.58
C GLU A 450 -3.22 -9.69 -13.25
N LYS A 451 -3.96 -9.22 -14.24
CA LYS A 451 -5.41 -9.12 -14.17
C LYS A 451 -6.03 -10.51 -14.42
N SER A 452 -5.87 -11.43 -13.48
CA SER A 452 -6.29 -12.83 -13.61
C SER A 452 -6.90 -13.39 -12.33
N ALA A 453 -7.91 -14.26 -12.49
CA ALA A 453 -8.48 -15.08 -11.42
C ALA A 453 -7.93 -16.52 -11.42
N SER A 454 -7.05 -16.87 -12.36
CA SER A 454 -6.42 -18.19 -12.39
C SER A 454 -5.27 -18.26 -11.37
N SER A 455 -5.26 -19.27 -10.50
CA SER A 455 -4.13 -19.50 -9.58
C SER A 455 -2.81 -19.80 -10.29
N GLN A 456 -2.85 -20.14 -11.57
CA GLN A 456 -1.67 -20.41 -12.39
C GLN A 456 -1.09 -19.15 -13.06
N PHE A 457 -1.63 -17.96 -12.76
CA PHE A 457 -1.15 -16.69 -13.33
C PHE A 457 0.38 -16.48 -13.25
N PRO A 458 1.11 -16.88 -12.19
CA PRO A 458 2.55 -16.68 -12.11
C PRO A 458 3.31 -17.60 -13.06
N VAL A 459 2.73 -18.76 -13.41
CA VAL A 459 3.35 -19.76 -14.28
C VAL A 459 3.33 -19.29 -15.74
N ALA A 460 2.24 -18.65 -16.16
CA ALA A 460 2.05 -18.21 -17.53
C ALA A 460 2.63 -16.81 -17.82
N SER A 461 2.95 -16.03 -16.78
CA SER A 461 3.38 -14.64 -16.92
C SER A 461 4.89 -14.48 -16.80
N LYS A 462 5.47 -13.74 -17.74
CA LYS A 462 6.89 -13.32 -17.71
C LYS A 462 7.21 -12.31 -16.60
N LYS A 463 6.19 -11.77 -15.91
CA LYS A 463 6.37 -10.86 -14.77
C LYS A 463 6.78 -11.59 -13.50
N PHE A 464 6.75 -12.92 -13.50
CA PHE A 464 7.08 -13.76 -12.36
C PHE A 464 8.19 -14.73 -12.70
N LYS A 465 9.08 -14.96 -11.75
CA LYS A 465 10.19 -15.91 -11.87
C LYS A 465 9.99 -17.05 -10.89
N LYS A 466 10.20 -18.28 -11.37
CA LYS A 466 10.20 -19.47 -10.51
C LYS A 466 11.47 -19.51 -9.66
N ILE A 467 11.33 -19.77 -8.37
CA ILE A 467 12.42 -19.98 -7.43
C ILE A 467 12.31 -21.34 -6.74
N SER A 468 13.41 -21.84 -6.20
CA SER A 468 13.48 -23.13 -5.50
C SER A 468 13.20 -23.03 -4.01
N LYS A 469 13.54 -21.91 -3.37
CA LYS A 469 13.38 -21.69 -1.92
C LYS A 469 12.07 -20.99 -1.56
N PRO A 470 11.42 -21.34 -0.42
CA PRO A 470 10.27 -20.62 0.10
C PRO A 470 10.73 -19.34 0.81
N VAL A 471 10.87 -18.24 0.06
CA VAL A 471 11.22 -16.92 0.62
C VAL A 471 9.95 -16.19 1.05
N PHE A 472 10.02 -15.41 2.14
CA PHE A 472 8.92 -14.57 2.60
C PHE A 472 8.33 -13.71 1.45
N GLY A 473 7.00 -13.74 1.31
CA GLY A 473 6.28 -13.04 0.25
C GLY A 473 6.28 -13.71 -1.12
N ALA A 474 7.01 -14.81 -1.33
CA ALA A 474 6.89 -15.57 -2.58
C ALA A 474 5.48 -16.14 -2.75
N LEU A 475 5.03 -16.30 -3.98
CA LEU A 475 3.79 -16.98 -4.34
C LEU A 475 4.01 -18.49 -4.34
N LEU A 476 3.34 -19.19 -3.43
CA LEU A 476 3.21 -20.65 -3.43
C LEU A 476 2.08 -21.02 -4.41
N VAL A 477 2.39 -21.79 -5.46
CA VAL A 477 1.41 -22.28 -6.43
C VAL A 477 1.14 -23.77 -6.21
N MET A 478 -0.14 -24.12 -6.12
CA MET A 478 -0.65 -25.49 -6.00
C MET A 478 -1.47 -25.86 -7.23
N ARG A 479 -1.41 -27.13 -7.63
CA ARG A 479 -2.23 -27.71 -8.71
C ARG A 479 -3.08 -28.86 -8.19
N ASN A 480 -4.27 -29.01 -8.75
CA ASN A 480 -5.16 -30.10 -8.39
C ASN A 480 -5.13 -31.19 -9.46
N TYR A 481 -5.30 -32.44 -9.03
CA TYR A 481 -5.32 -33.63 -9.89
C TYR A 481 -6.52 -34.48 -9.53
N VAL A 482 -7.23 -35.01 -10.52
CA VAL A 482 -8.36 -35.92 -10.28
C VAL A 482 -7.85 -37.20 -9.63
N HIS A 483 -8.30 -37.50 -8.41
CA HIS A 483 -7.77 -38.59 -7.59
C HIS A 483 -7.81 -39.94 -8.32
N ALA A 484 -8.95 -40.25 -8.94
CA ALA A 484 -9.16 -41.53 -9.63
C ALA A 484 -8.28 -41.73 -10.87
N THR A 485 -7.87 -40.65 -11.55
CA THR A 485 -7.17 -40.75 -12.86
C THR A 485 -5.75 -40.19 -12.83
N GLY A 486 -5.38 -39.46 -11.79
CA GLY A 486 -4.14 -38.70 -11.71
C GLY A 486 -4.03 -37.54 -12.72
N LYS A 487 -5.07 -37.26 -13.53
CA LYS A 487 -5.04 -36.19 -14.54
C LYS A 487 -5.12 -34.81 -13.89
N ALA A 488 -4.38 -33.84 -14.44
CA ALA A 488 -4.42 -32.47 -13.96
C ALA A 488 -5.83 -31.87 -14.14
N HIS A 489 -6.32 -31.21 -13.11
CA HIS A 489 -7.56 -30.43 -13.13
C HIS A 489 -7.22 -28.96 -13.40
N TYR A 490 -8.14 -28.21 -14.00
CA TYR A 490 -7.91 -26.79 -14.37
C TYR A 490 -7.85 -25.85 -13.16
N THR A 491 -8.36 -26.30 -12.01
CA THR A 491 -8.32 -25.55 -10.74
C THR A 491 -6.97 -25.70 -10.02
N GLY A 492 -6.65 -24.77 -9.14
CA GLY A 492 -5.54 -24.91 -8.21
C GLY A 492 -5.65 -23.88 -7.09
N HIS A 493 -4.55 -23.59 -6.41
CA HIS A 493 -4.50 -22.58 -5.36
C HIS A 493 -3.22 -21.75 -5.42
N VAL A 494 -3.29 -20.51 -4.95
CA VAL A 494 -2.14 -19.62 -4.83
C VAL A 494 -2.24 -18.80 -3.54
N THR A 495 -1.13 -18.74 -2.82
CA THR A 495 -1.01 -18.03 -1.53
C THR A 495 0.38 -17.41 -1.39
N PHE A 496 0.58 -16.47 -0.48
CA PHE A 496 1.92 -15.96 -0.17
C PHE A 496 2.61 -16.80 0.91
N VAL A 497 3.90 -17.04 0.76
CA VAL A 497 4.75 -17.64 1.78
C VAL A 497 4.89 -16.65 2.93
N TYR A 498 4.38 -17.01 4.10
CA TYR A 498 4.56 -16.25 5.34
C TYR A 498 5.71 -16.83 6.18
N GLY A 499 5.92 -18.15 6.12
CA GLY A 499 6.96 -18.84 6.87
C GLY A 499 6.94 -20.34 6.58
N LEU A 500 7.69 -21.09 7.37
CA LEU A 500 7.68 -22.54 7.39
C LEU A 500 7.11 -23.04 8.72
N THR A 501 6.43 -24.18 8.73
CA THR A 501 6.06 -24.84 9.98
C THR A 501 7.23 -25.66 10.52
N LYS A 502 7.19 -26.04 11.80
CA LYS A 502 8.23 -26.91 12.41
C LYS A 502 8.42 -28.24 11.66
N ASP A 503 7.38 -28.77 11.03
CA ASP A 503 7.40 -29.98 10.20
C ASP A 503 7.75 -29.72 8.72
N GLY A 504 8.22 -28.51 8.38
CA GLY A 504 8.76 -28.19 7.06
C GLY A 504 7.73 -27.95 5.96
N LYS A 505 6.44 -27.80 6.33
CA LYS A 505 5.37 -27.33 5.43
C LYS A 505 5.46 -25.81 5.29
N VAL A 506 4.88 -25.28 4.22
CA VAL A 506 4.81 -23.84 4.01
C VAL A 506 3.60 -23.28 4.75
N ALA A 507 3.82 -22.28 5.60
CA ALA A 507 2.76 -21.45 6.17
C ALA A 507 2.36 -20.38 5.13
N GLY A 508 1.21 -20.57 4.48
CA GLY A 508 0.70 -19.72 3.41
C GLY A 508 -0.35 -18.73 3.89
N LEU A 509 -0.12 -17.42 3.73
CA LEU A 509 -1.10 -16.35 3.93
C LEU A 509 -1.83 -16.03 2.62
N GLY A 510 -3.14 -16.33 2.58
CA GLY A 510 -3.91 -16.28 1.35
C GLY A 510 -5.41 -16.12 1.56
N GLY A 511 -6.10 -15.82 0.46
CA GLY A 511 -7.55 -15.76 0.39
C GLY A 511 -8.15 -17.06 -0.11
N ASN A 512 -9.44 -17.29 0.18
CA ASN A 512 -10.16 -18.53 -0.11
C ASN A 512 -9.60 -19.77 0.62
N GLN A 513 -9.00 -19.60 1.80
CA GLN A 513 -8.53 -20.70 2.64
C GLN A 513 -9.61 -20.99 3.69
N GLY A 514 -10.43 -22.02 3.47
CA GLY A 514 -11.67 -22.23 4.25
C GLY A 514 -12.63 -21.04 4.17
N ASP A 515 -12.81 -20.50 2.95
CA ASP A 515 -13.63 -19.34 2.60
C ASP A 515 -13.20 -18.01 3.26
N ARG A 516 -11.94 -17.91 3.71
CA ARG A 516 -11.44 -16.79 4.54
C ARG A 516 -10.05 -16.30 4.11
N LEU A 517 -9.64 -15.17 4.68
CA LEU A 517 -8.24 -14.74 4.76
C LEU A 517 -7.63 -15.30 6.05
N LYS A 518 -6.67 -16.23 5.92
CA LYS A 518 -5.95 -16.83 7.06
C LYS A 518 -4.57 -17.30 6.65
N VAL A 519 -3.80 -17.84 7.60
CA VAL A 519 -2.61 -18.67 7.31
C VAL A 519 -3.00 -20.15 7.31
N SER A 520 -2.45 -20.95 6.42
CA SER A 520 -2.67 -22.41 6.37
C SER A 520 -1.40 -23.15 5.98
N ALA A 521 -1.25 -24.39 6.43
CA ALA A 521 -0.06 -25.20 6.16
C ALA A 521 -0.21 -26.01 4.86
N TYR A 522 0.84 -26.00 4.03
CA TYR A 522 0.88 -26.69 2.73
C TYR A 522 2.12 -27.57 2.60
N ALA A 523 1.93 -28.85 2.23
CA ALA A 523 3.04 -29.75 1.94
C ALA A 523 3.77 -29.36 0.66
N ARG A 524 5.12 -29.44 0.69
CA ARG A 524 6.01 -29.19 -0.47
C ARG A 524 6.23 -30.44 -1.34
N SER A 525 5.84 -31.60 -0.85
CA SER A 525 5.94 -32.88 -1.55
C SER A 525 4.70 -33.73 -1.26
N GLY A 526 4.44 -34.69 -2.15
CA GLY A 526 3.26 -35.56 -2.03
C GLY A 526 1.94 -34.81 -2.18
N ILE A 527 0.91 -35.30 -1.49
CA ILE A 527 -0.43 -34.72 -1.46
C ILE A 527 -0.50 -33.74 -0.28
N SER A 528 -0.81 -32.49 -0.56
CA SER A 528 -0.97 -31.43 0.45
C SER A 528 -2.36 -31.44 1.08
N SER A 529 -3.39 -31.73 0.28
CA SER A 529 -4.78 -31.90 0.73
C SER A 529 -5.58 -32.69 -0.31
N SER A 530 -6.63 -33.37 0.11
CA SER A 530 -7.60 -34.04 -0.77
C SER A 530 -9.01 -33.56 -0.43
N PHE A 531 -9.80 -33.23 -1.44
CA PHE A 531 -11.16 -32.72 -1.27
C PHE A 531 -12.08 -33.12 -2.43
N THR A 532 -13.38 -32.97 -2.23
CA THR A 532 -14.40 -33.33 -3.23
C THR A 532 -15.11 -32.07 -3.70
N LEU A 533 -15.18 -31.85 -5.01
CA LEU A 533 -15.98 -30.78 -5.60
C LEU A 533 -17.47 -31.06 -5.46
N LYS A 534 -18.32 -30.05 -5.68
CA LYS A 534 -19.79 -30.18 -5.59
C LYS A 534 -20.37 -31.19 -6.58
N ASP A 535 -19.69 -31.44 -7.69
CA ASP A 535 -20.06 -32.44 -8.70
C ASP A 535 -19.65 -33.87 -8.33
N GLY A 536 -19.04 -34.08 -7.15
CA GLY A 536 -18.56 -35.39 -6.69
C GLY A 536 -17.12 -35.72 -7.10
N THR A 537 -16.45 -34.86 -7.88
CA THR A 537 -15.07 -35.10 -8.33
C THR A 537 -14.11 -34.98 -7.15
N LYS A 538 -13.40 -36.08 -6.82
CA LYS A 538 -12.32 -36.09 -5.83
C LYS A 538 -11.02 -35.56 -6.44
N LEU A 539 -10.40 -34.59 -5.77
CA LEU A 539 -9.16 -33.95 -6.19
C LEU A 539 -8.07 -34.08 -5.12
N ASP A 540 -6.84 -34.33 -5.57
CA ASP A 540 -5.62 -34.22 -4.78
C ASP A 540 -4.85 -32.96 -5.15
N GLN A 541 -4.60 -32.10 -4.17
CA GLN A 541 -3.81 -30.89 -4.34
C GLN A 541 -2.33 -31.18 -4.07
N LYS A 542 -1.47 -30.77 -5.01
CA LYS A 542 -0.02 -30.98 -4.97
C LYS A 542 0.73 -29.68 -5.23
N PHE A 543 1.91 -29.56 -4.62
CA PHE A 543 2.82 -28.43 -4.80
C PHE A 543 3.31 -28.35 -6.26
N HIS A 544 3.36 -27.13 -6.82
CA HIS A 544 3.88 -26.89 -8.17
C HIS A 544 5.18 -26.10 -8.20
N GLY A 545 5.28 -25.04 -7.39
CA GLY A 545 6.46 -24.19 -7.35
C GLY A 545 6.26 -22.89 -6.59
N PHE A 546 7.38 -22.24 -6.29
CA PHE A 546 7.42 -20.89 -5.76
C PHE A 546 7.69 -19.90 -6.89
N TYR A 547 7.02 -18.76 -6.85
CA TYR A 547 7.17 -17.70 -7.84
C TYR A 547 7.31 -16.35 -7.15
N ILE A 548 8.12 -15.47 -7.68
CA ILE A 548 8.28 -14.10 -7.18
C ILE A 548 8.07 -13.10 -8.31
N PRO A 549 7.61 -11.87 -8.04
CA PRO A 549 7.70 -10.81 -9.03
C PRO A 549 9.16 -10.63 -9.46
N VAL A 550 9.42 -10.42 -10.75
CA VAL A 550 10.79 -10.26 -11.27
C VAL A 550 11.57 -9.11 -10.60
N THR A 551 10.86 -8.10 -10.10
CA THR A 551 11.44 -6.98 -9.34
C THR A 551 11.94 -7.36 -7.94
N TYR A 552 11.60 -8.57 -7.46
CA TYR A 552 11.99 -9.08 -6.15
C TYR A 552 13.15 -10.09 -6.22
N GLU A 553 13.63 -10.38 -7.43
CA GLU A 553 14.62 -11.44 -7.66
C GLU A 553 15.92 -11.23 -6.87
N GLU A 554 16.47 -10.01 -6.92
CA GLU A 554 17.73 -9.70 -6.24
C GLU A 554 17.62 -9.91 -4.72
N TYR A 555 16.54 -9.44 -4.12
CA TYR A 555 16.28 -9.64 -2.69
C TYR A 555 16.10 -11.12 -2.36
N ALA A 556 15.24 -11.82 -3.11
CA ALA A 556 14.94 -13.23 -2.87
C ALA A 556 16.17 -14.13 -3.00
N ASN A 557 17.11 -13.80 -3.89
CA ASN A 557 18.37 -14.53 -4.03
C ASN A 557 19.31 -14.33 -2.84
N ALA A 558 19.21 -13.20 -2.15
CA ALA A 558 20.02 -12.87 -0.97
C ALA A 558 19.41 -13.39 0.35
N GLN A 559 18.20 -13.96 0.32
CA GLN A 559 17.54 -14.49 1.52
C GLN A 559 17.71 -16.01 1.65
N ASP A 560 17.75 -16.46 2.90
CA ASP A 560 17.57 -17.86 3.26
C ASP A 560 16.10 -18.30 3.18
N GLU A 561 15.80 -19.55 3.53
CA GLU A 561 14.41 -19.99 3.63
C GLU A 561 13.65 -19.17 4.69
N ALA A 562 12.34 -19.00 4.49
CA ALA A 562 11.51 -18.24 5.42
C ALA A 562 11.51 -18.86 6.83
N ASP A 563 11.36 -17.99 7.84
CA ASP A 563 11.42 -18.36 9.25
C ASP A 563 10.39 -19.42 9.64
N ILE A 564 10.73 -20.18 10.68
CA ILE A 564 9.82 -21.14 11.29
C ILE A 564 8.76 -20.41 12.11
N VAL A 565 7.49 -20.73 11.87
CA VAL A 565 6.31 -20.13 12.48
C VAL A 565 5.30 -21.18 12.90
N ASP A 566 4.42 -20.79 13.83
CA ASP A 566 3.25 -21.58 14.22
C ASP A 566 1.98 -20.99 13.58
N VAL A 567 1.32 -21.79 12.73
CA VAL A 567 0.15 -21.35 11.96
C VAL A 567 -1.04 -21.02 12.85
N ASP A 568 -1.23 -21.77 13.93
CA ASP A 568 -2.35 -21.57 14.84
C ASP A 568 -2.10 -20.32 15.69
N ASP A 569 -0.87 -20.10 16.14
CA ASP A 569 -0.45 -18.88 16.82
C ASP A 569 -0.65 -17.64 15.94
N ILE A 570 -0.18 -17.66 14.68
CA ILE A 570 -0.37 -16.53 13.75
C ILE A 570 -1.86 -16.25 13.57
N ASN A 571 -2.68 -17.26 13.32
CA ASN A 571 -4.11 -17.05 13.10
C ASN A 571 -4.79 -16.51 14.36
N LYS A 572 -4.50 -17.09 15.53
CA LYS A 572 -5.19 -16.76 16.78
C LYS A 572 -4.70 -15.43 17.36
N ASN A 573 -3.40 -15.27 17.51
CA ASN A 573 -2.78 -14.20 18.29
C ASN A 573 -2.32 -13.02 17.42
N PHE A 574 -1.88 -13.27 16.18
CA PHE A 574 -1.47 -12.18 15.28
C PHE A 574 -2.61 -11.64 14.41
N LEU A 575 -3.45 -12.53 13.86
CA LEU A 575 -4.58 -12.16 12.99
C LEU A 575 -5.92 -12.06 13.73
N ASN A 576 -5.99 -12.41 15.03
CA ASN A 576 -7.19 -12.35 15.86
C ASN A 576 -8.39 -13.19 15.33
N ILE A 577 -8.11 -14.39 14.80
CA ILE A 577 -9.11 -15.32 14.29
C ILE A 577 -9.55 -16.28 15.42
N ALA A 578 -10.71 -16.00 16.03
CA ALA A 578 -11.21 -16.71 17.21
C ALA A 578 -11.51 -18.21 17.03
N ALA A 579 -11.72 -18.67 15.79
CA ALA A 579 -12.00 -20.06 15.45
C ALA A 579 -11.36 -20.42 14.10
N ALA A 580 -10.04 -20.38 14.04
CA ALA A 580 -9.31 -21.00 12.93
C ALA A 580 -9.54 -22.51 13.06
N GLY A 581 -10.39 -23.09 12.21
CA GLY A 581 -10.39 -24.55 12.01
C GLY A 581 -8.96 -25.04 11.80
N LYS A 582 -8.68 -26.30 12.17
CA LYS A 582 -7.33 -26.91 12.22
C LYS A 582 -6.44 -26.32 11.13
N GLY A 583 -5.20 -25.91 11.44
CA GLY A 583 -4.26 -25.20 10.55
C GLY A 583 -3.87 -25.89 9.23
N GLY A 584 -4.58 -26.95 8.84
CA GLY A 584 -4.51 -27.58 7.53
C GLY A 584 -5.17 -26.77 6.41
N ASN A 585 -4.84 -27.19 5.20
CA ASN A 585 -5.36 -26.70 3.93
C ASN A 585 -6.84 -27.11 3.76
N GLU A 586 -7.73 -26.28 4.27
CA GLU A 586 -9.18 -26.49 4.23
C GLU A 586 -9.71 -26.01 2.86
N ALA A 587 -9.98 -27.00 2.00
CA ALA A 587 -10.60 -26.96 0.66
C ALA A 587 -10.94 -25.58 0.06
N THR A 588 -10.38 -25.31 -1.12
CA THR A 588 -10.83 -24.24 -2.01
C THR A 588 -12.04 -24.73 -2.82
N GLN A 589 -13.23 -24.16 -2.63
CA GLN A 589 -14.37 -24.41 -3.52
C GLN A 589 -14.14 -23.86 -4.92
#